data_AF-A0A352WSP5-F1
#
_entry.id   AF-A0A352WSP5-F1
#
_cell.length_a   1.000
_cell.length_b   1.000
_cell.length_c   1.000
_cell.angle_alpha   90.00
_cell.angle_beta   90.00
_cell.angle_gamma   90.00
#
_symmetry.space_group_name_H-M   'P 1'
#
loop_
_entity.id
_entity.type
_entity.pdbx_description
1 polymer ?
#
loop_
_entity_poly.entity_id
_entity_poly.type
_entity_poly.pdbx_seq_one_letter_code
_entity_poly.pdbx_strand_id
1 'polypeptide(L)'
;MPLMRGNVVSVSILDIVKGSEGAPGELKGSFDSVQIGSLLANTSRGVFGTLTELPKGTKMNALPIGLKDEVQVGEATIYTTINGKGVRAYTAKIEKIIDKDVETKNFIIRVTDPALIKVTGGIVQGMSGSPIVQNGKII
;
A
#
# COMPACT_ATOMS: atom_id res chain seq x y z
N MET A 1 14.80 -11.60 14.82
CA MET A 1 15.72 -12.03 13.75
C MET A 1 15.36 -11.25 12.49
N PRO A 2 16.18 -10.32 11.97
CA PRO A 2 15.89 -9.71 10.69
C PRO A 2 16.19 -10.76 9.61
N LEU A 3 15.16 -11.14 8.83
CA LEU A 3 15.35 -11.95 7.64
C LEU A 3 16.27 -11.20 6.68
N MET A 4 17.53 -11.64 6.56
CA MET A 4 18.57 -10.90 5.85
C MET A 4 18.50 -11.06 4.31
N ARG A 5 17.78 -12.06 3.79
CA ARG A 5 17.62 -12.30 2.34
C ARG A 5 16.29 -13.00 2.06
N GLY A 6 15.67 -12.66 0.92
CA GLY A 6 14.42 -13.26 0.46
C GLY A 6 14.23 -13.07 -1.03
N ASN A 7 13.29 -13.81 -1.61
CA ASN A 7 12.95 -13.71 -3.03
C ASN A 7 11.73 -12.80 -3.20
N VAL A 8 11.74 -11.99 -4.26
CA VAL A 8 10.55 -11.27 -4.71
C VAL A 8 9.88 -12.14 -5.77
N VAL A 9 8.59 -12.42 -5.57
CA VAL A 9 7.75 -13.21 -6.48
C VAL A 9 6.46 -12.44 -6.75
N SER A 10 5.84 -12.69 -7.90
CA SER A 10 4.53 -12.12 -8.22
C SER A 10 3.43 -12.75 -7.35
N VAL A 11 2.39 -11.97 -7.06
CA VAL A 11 1.20 -12.44 -6.33
C VAL A 11 -0.03 -12.25 -7.19
N SER A 12 -0.85 -13.29 -7.28
CA SER A 12 -2.20 -13.21 -7.85
C SER A 12 -3.23 -13.15 -6.72
N ILE A 13 -4.04 -12.09 -6.69
CA ILE A 13 -5.13 -11.97 -5.71
C ILE A 13 -6.29 -12.85 -6.16
N LEU A 14 -6.63 -13.83 -5.34
CA LEU A 14 -7.66 -14.84 -5.59
C LEU A 14 -8.98 -14.44 -4.95
N ASP A 15 -8.96 -13.91 -3.73
CA ASP A 15 -10.16 -13.61 -2.96
C ASP A 15 -9.91 -12.50 -1.93
N ILE A 16 -10.99 -11.97 -1.34
CA ILE A 16 -10.94 -10.97 -0.27
C ILE A 16 -11.84 -11.40 0.87
N VAL A 17 -11.24 -11.50 2.06
CA VAL A 17 -12.00 -11.56 3.30
C VAL A 17 -12.33 -10.13 3.71
N LYS A 18 -13.63 -9.81 3.69
CA LYS A 18 -14.12 -8.49 4.11
C LYS A 18 -13.83 -8.27 5.60
N GLY A 19 -13.24 -7.12 5.92
CA GLY A 19 -13.06 -6.68 7.30
C GLY A 19 -14.37 -6.22 7.93
N SER A 20 -14.47 -6.40 9.24
CA SER A 20 -15.59 -5.93 10.06
C SER A 20 -15.07 -5.24 11.31
N GLU A 21 -15.95 -4.60 12.05
CA GLU A 21 -15.59 -4.02 13.33
C GLU A 21 -14.97 -5.10 14.24
N GLY A 22 -13.80 -4.80 14.81
CA GLY A 22 -13.03 -5.72 15.66
C GLY A 22 -12.28 -6.85 14.93
N ALA A 23 -12.46 -7.03 13.62
CA ALA A 23 -11.79 -8.08 12.85
C ALA A 23 -11.22 -7.55 11.52
N PRO A 24 -9.88 -7.48 11.36
CA PRO A 24 -9.29 -7.05 10.10
C PRO A 24 -9.60 -8.06 8.99
N GLY A 25 -9.98 -7.56 7.82
CA GLY A 25 -10.08 -8.38 6.61
C GLY A 25 -8.71 -8.70 6.04
N GLU A 26 -8.67 -9.43 4.93
CA GLU A 26 -7.42 -9.86 4.28
C GLU A 26 -7.59 -10.03 2.76
N LEU A 27 -6.57 -9.61 2.00
CA LEU A 27 -6.39 -10.01 0.60
C LEU A 27 -5.74 -11.39 0.53
N LYS A 28 -6.46 -12.37 -0.02
CA LYS A 28 -5.94 -13.72 -0.24
C LYS A 28 -5.37 -13.83 -1.64
N GLY A 29 -4.14 -14.31 -1.73
CA GLY A 29 -3.49 -14.55 -3.00
C GLY A 29 -2.63 -15.80 -3.01
N SER A 30 -2.20 -16.20 -4.20
CA SER A 30 -1.16 -17.21 -4.39
C SER A 30 0.12 -16.57 -4.90
N PHE A 31 1.25 -17.08 -4.41
CA PHE A 31 2.56 -16.72 -4.90
C PHE A 31 2.85 -17.47 -6.20
N ASP A 32 3.44 -16.76 -7.15
CA ASP A 32 4.06 -17.40 -8.31
C ASP A 32 5.36 -18.12 -7.88
N SER A 33 5.75 -19.14 -8.63
CA SER A 33 7.00 -19.87 -8.43
C SER A 33 8.21 -19.17 -9.04
N VAL A 34 7.98 -18.18 -9.93
CA VAL A 34 9.05 -17.45 -10.62
C VAL A 34 9.56 -16.30 -9.76
N GLN A 35 10.87 -16.30 -9.51
CA GLN A 35 11.58 -15.20 -8.85
C GLN A 35 11.76 -14.03 -9.83
N ILE A 36 11.27 -12.86 -9.43
CA ILE A 36 11.36 -11.60 -10.19
C ILE A 36 12.27 -10.57 -9.52
N GLY A 37 12.94 -10.94 -8.43
CA GLY A 37 13.84 -10.05 -7.71
C GLY A 37 14.35 -10.63 -6.39
N SER A 38 15.10 -9.81 -5.66
CA SER A 38 15.75 -10.20 -4.40
C SER A 38 15.60 -9.10 -3.35
N LEU A 39 15.22 -9.50 -2.14
CA LEU A 39 15.21 -8.65 -0.96
C LEU A 39 16.62 -8.58 -0.37
N LEU A 40 17.12 -7.35 -0.21
CA LEU A 40 18.46 -7.05 0.29
C LEU A 40 18.43 -6.57 1.74
N ALA A 41 17.40 -5.83 2.15
CA ALA A 41 17.26 -5.33 3.51
C ALA A 41 15.79 -5.19 3.91
N ASN A 42 15.50 -5.52 5.16
CA ASN A 42 14.23 -5.21 5.81
C ASN A 42 14.54 -4.35 7.05
N THR A 43 14.21 -3.07 6.96
CA THR A 43 14.54 -2.05 7.96
C THR A 43 13.27 -1.50 8.61
N SER A 44 13.42 -0.73 9.69
CA SER A 44 12.29 0.00 10.29
C SER A 44 11.65 1.01 9.34
N ARG A 45 12.34 1.40 8.26
CA ARG A 45 11.86 2.36 7.25
C ARG A 45 11.36 1.70 5.96
N GLY A 46 11.36 0.37 5.89
CA GLY A 46 10.83 -0.36 4.74
C GLY A 46 11.75 -1.47 4.23
N VAL A 47 11.32 -2.05 3.11
CA VAL A 47 11.96 -3.19 2.44
C VAL A 47 12.67 -2.71 1.18
N PHE A 48 13.94 -3.10 1.04
CA PHE A 48 14.81 -2.72 -0.06
C PHE A 48 15.28 -3.95 -0.80
N GLY A 49 15.39 -3.85 -2.12
CA GLY A 49 15.72 -4.98 -2.98
C GLY A 49 16.00 -4.57 -4.42
N THR A 50 16.15 -5.58 -5.27
CA THR A 50 16.32 -5.43 -6.71
C THR A 50 15.24 -6.23 -7.43
N LEU A 51 14.79 -5.74 -8.57
CA LEU A 51 13.90 -6.45 -9.48
C LEU A 51 14.68 -6.80 -10.75
N THR A 52 14.46 -8.01 -11.26
CA THR A 52 15.08 -8.47 -12.51
C THR A 52 14.46 -7.76 -13.72
N GLU A 53 13.18 -7.43 -13.64
CA GLU A 53 12.44 -6.67 -14.64
C GLU A 53 11.44 -5.72 -13.97
N LEU A 54 11.12 -4.61 -14.63
CA LEU A 54 10.05 -3.74 -14.16
C LEU A 54 8.70 -4.46 -14.31
N PRO A 55 7.80 -4.37 -13.30
CA PRO A 55 6.48 -4.97 -13.40
C PRO A 55 5.73 -4.49 -14.66
N LYS A 56 5.01 -5.39 -15.31
CA LYS A 56 4.16 -5.02 -16.45
C LYS A 56 3.06 -4.07 -15.95
N GLY A 57 2.89 -2.94 -16.63
CA GLY A 57 1.90 -1.92 -16.24
C GLY A 57 2.45 -0.74 -15.43
N THR A 58 3.78 -0.62 -15.24
CA THR A 58 4.45 0.58 -14.71
C THR A 58 4.41 1.78 -15.68
N LYS A 59 3.28 1.99 -16.37
CA LYS A 59 3.00 3.20 -17.17
C LYS A 59 2.44 4.33 -16.29
N MET A 60 2.69 4.31 -14.98
CA MET A 60 2.40 5.46 -14.13
C MET A 60 3.56 6.44 -14.25
N ASN A 61 3.23 7.71 -14.50
CA ASN A 61 4.19 8.79 -14.42
C ASN A 61 4.78 8.81 -13.01
N ALA A 62 6.09 9.02 -12.92
CA ALA A 62 6.74 9.24 -11.63
C ALA A 62 6.04 10.40 -10.92
N LEU A 63 5.67 10.18 -9.66
CA LEU A 63 5.11 11.23 -8.81
C LEU A 63 6.24 11.77 -7.92
N PRO A 64 6.29 13.09 -7.69
CA PRO A 64 7.19 13.66 -6.70
C PRO A 64 6.83 13.13 -5.30
N ILE A 65 7.84 13.10 -4.43
CA ILE A 65 7.65 12.83 -3.00
C ILE A 65 7.16 14.12 -2.33
N GLY A 66 6.14 14.00 -1.47
CA GLY A 66 5.68 15.07 -0.60
C GLY A 66 6.43 15.06 0.71
N LEU A 67 6.83 16.23 1.20
CA LEU A 67 7.49 16.37 2.50
C LEU A 67 6.44 16.39 3.62
N LYS A 68 6.89 16.14 4.85
CA LYS A 68 6.05 16.11 6.05
C LYS A 68 5.16 17.36 6.17
N ASP A 69 5.74 18.54 5.93
CA ASP A 69 5.05 19.84 6.07
C ASP A 69 4.06 20.13 4.93
N GLU A 70 4.07 19.31 3.87
CA GLU A 70 3.14 19.42 2.73
C GLU A 70 1.89 18.55 2.89
N VAL A 71 1.89 17.64 3.87
CA VAL A 71 0.74 16.78 4.20
C VAL A 71 -0.31 17.62 4.92
N GLN A 72 -1.57 17.48 4.49
CA GLN A 72 -2.69 18.22 5.03
C GLN A 72 -3.84 17.29 5.43
N VAL A 73 -4.58 17.66 6.48
CA VAL A 73 -5.87 17.03 6.80
C VAL A 73 -6.83 17.35 5.65
N GLY A 74 -7.39 16.33 5.01
CA GLY A 74 -8.19 16.53 3.80
C GLY A 74 -8.22 15.32 2.88
N GLU A 75 -8.65 15.53 1.66
CA GLU A 75 -8.76 14.49 0.64
C GLU A 75 -7.39 13.94 0.25
N ALA A 76 -7.36 12.64 0.00
CA ALA A 76 -6.21 11.90 -0.49
C ALA A 76 -6.69 10.77 -1.40
N THR A 77 -5.76 10.20 -2.16
CA THR A 77 -6.00 9.03 -3.01
C THR A 77 -5.13 7.88 -2.53
N ILE A 78 -5.73 6.70 -2.34
CA ILE A 78 -4.97 5.46 -2.12
C ILE A 78 -4.98 4.65 -3.41
N TYR A 79 -3.79 4.23 -3.84
CA TYR A 79 -3.62 3.33 -4.99
C TYR A 79 -3.42 1.92 -4.46
N THR A 80 -4.33 1.02 -4.80
CA THR A 80 -4.22 -0.36 -4.33
C THR A 80 -4.79 -1.34 -5.34
N THR A 81 -4.33 -2.58 -5.25
CA THR A 81 -4.82 -3.69 -6.06
C THR A 81 -5.65 -4.57 -5.15
N ILE A 82 -6.97 -4.62 -5.38
CA ILE A 82 -7.88 -5.48 -4.62
C ILE A 82 -8.28 -6.74 -5.38
N ASN A 83 -7.89 -6.88 -6.63
CA ASN A 83 -8.23 -8.04 -7.46
C ASN A 83 -7.22 -8.17 -8.62
N GLY A 84 -7.38 -9.22 -9.45
CA GLY A 84 -6.55 -9.43 -10.63
C GLY A 84 -6.68 -8.39 -11.76
N LYS A 85 -7.38 -7.25 -11.56
CA LYS A 85 -7.54 -6.20 -12.58
C LYS A 85 -6.50 -5.07 -12.49
N GLY A 86 -5.48 -5.24 -11.64
CA GLY A 86 -4.38 -4.29 -11.48
C GLY A 86 -4.69 -3.14 -10.51
N VAL A 87 -3.76 -2.18 -10.45
CA VAL A 87 -3.80 -1.05 -9.53
C VAL A 87 -4.96 -0.11 -9.88
N ARG A 88 -5.70 0.33 -8.86
CA ARG A 88 -6.77 1.32 -8.99
C ARG A 88 -6.64 2.41 -7.94
N ALA A 89 -7.07 3.61 -8.29
CA ALA A 89 -7.18 4.74 -7.39
C ALA A 89 -8.53 4.71 -6.65
N TYR A 90 -8.50 5.01 -5.36
CA TYR A 90 -9.68 5.10 -4.50
C TYR A 90 -9.59 6.35 -3.62
N THR A 91 -10.73 6.96 -3.35
CA THR A 91 -10.80 8.13 -2.47
C THR A 91 -10.56 7.75 -1.01
N ALA A 92 -9.77 8.57 -0.33
CA ALA A 92 -9.49 8.50 1.09
C ALA A 92 -9.42 9.91 1.68
N LYS A 93 -9.34 9.99 3.01
CA LYS A 93 -9.21 11.23 3.75
C LYS A 93 -8.18 11.08 4.85
N ILE A 94 -7.24 12.01 4.93
CA ILE A 94 -6.37 12.17 6.09
C ILE A 94 -7.20 12.88 7.16
N GLU A 95 -7.49 12.17 8.25
CA GLU A 95 -8.31 12.69 9.35
C GLU A 95 -7.49 13.48 10.35
N LYS A 96 -6.22 13.11 10.52
CA LYS A 96 -5.34 13.71 11.52
C LYS A 96 -3.88 13.54 11.16
N ILE A 97 -3.10 14.60 11.31
CA ILE A 97 -1.63 14.54 11.26
C ILE A 97 -1.12 14.35 12.69
N ILE A 98 -0.14 13.46 12.85
CA ILE A 98 0.48 13.14 14.13
C ILE A 98 1.80 13.91 14.18
N ASP A 99 1.81 14.99 14.95
CA ASP A 99 2.95 15.91 15.02
C ASP A 99 3.99 15.52 16.08
N LYS A 100 3.82 14.35 16.70
CA LYS A 100 4.77 13.79 17.65
C LYS A 100 5.86 13.04 16.89
N ASP A 101 7.06 13.06 17.44
CA ASP A 101 8.22 12.33 16.93
C ASP A 101 8.05 10.81 17.21
N VAL A 102 7.03 10.22 16.59
CA VAL A 102 6.74 8.78 16.66
C VAL A 102 7.30 8.17 15.37
N GLU A 103 8.30 7.31 15.50
CA GLU A 103 9.10 6.82 14.37
C GLU A 103 8.29 6.20 13.20
N THR A 104 7.05 5.74 13.44
CA THR A 104 6.28 4.94 12.47
C THR A 104 4.83 5.40 12.24
N LYS A 105 4.37 6.49 12.88
CA LYS A 105 2.97 6.95 12.77
C LYS A 105 2.91 8.44 12.46
N ASN A 106 2.69 8.75 11.18
CA ASN A 106 2.68 10.12 10.67
C ASN A 106 1.27 10.73 10.61
N PHE A 107 0.26 9.95 10.27
CA PHE A 107 -1.12 10.42 10.14
C PHE A 107 -2.14 9.28 10.26
N ILE A 108 -3.40 9.66 10.47
CA ILE A 108 -4.57 8.77 10.44
C ILE A 108 -5.28 8.98 9.11
N ILE A 109 -5.52 7.89 8.38
CA ILE A 109 -6.20 7.89 7.08
C ILE A 109 -7.45 7.01 7.15
N ARG A 110 -8.53 7.48 6.51
CA ARG A 110 -9.78 6.74 6.32
C ARG A 110 -10.06 6.59 4.83
N VAL A 111 -10.30 5.37 4.38
CA VAL A 111 -10.85 5.13 3.04
C VAL A 111 -12.30 5.63 3.00
N THR A 112 -12.64 6.41 1.99
CA THR A 112 -13.99 6.95 1.79
C THR A 112 -14.67 6.39 0.53
N ASP A 113 -13.91 5.70 -0.32
CA ASP A 113 -14.44 5.15 -1.57
C ASP A 113 -15.47 4.04 -1.32
N PRO A 114 -16.73 4.21 -1.78
CA PRO A 114 -17.78 3.25 -1.52
C PRO A 114 -17.56 1.91 -2.22
N ALA A 115 -16.87 1.90 -3.38
CA ALA A 115 -16.59 0.66 -4.09
C ALA A 115 -15.53 -0.17 -3.34
N LEU A 116 -14.50 0.50 -2.81
CA LEU A 116 -13.48 -0.17 -1.99
C LEU A 116 -14.10 -0.72 -0.69
N ILE A 117 -14.84 0.12 0.04
CA ILE A 117 -15.47 -0.24 1.32
C ILE A 117 -16.47 -1.39 1.13
N LYS A 118 -17.26 -1.37 0.06
CA LYS A 118 -18.25 -2.43 -0.21
C LYS A 118 -17.61 -3.81 -0.26
N VAL A 119 -16.45 -3.91 -0.93
CA VAL A 119 -15.73 -5.17 -1.14
C VAL A 119 -14.89 -5.56 0.08
N THR A 120 -14.17 -4.60 0.65
CA THR A 120 -13.09 -4.88 1.63
C THR A 120 -13.48 -4.59 3.07
N GLY A 121 -14.51 -3.77 3.30
CA GLY A 121 -14.85 -3.26 4.64
C GLY A 121 -13.95 -2.12 5.13
N GLY A 122 -12.98 -1.67 4.31
CA GLY A 122 -12.03 -0.63 4.67
C GLY A 122 -10.60 -1.02 4.31
N ILE A 123 -9.63 -0.62 5.13
CA ILE A 123 -8.24 -1.04 4.96
C ILE A 123 -8.08 -2.45 5.56
N VAL A 124 -7.60 -3.39 4.75
CA VAL A 124 -7.42 -4.80 5.12
C VAL A 124 -5.96 -5.23 5.06
N GLN A 125 -5.64 -6.37 5.67
CA GLN A 125 -4.32 -6.97 5.58
C GLN A 125 -3.96 -7.29 4.12
N GLY A 126 -2.71 -7.09 3.75
CA GLY A 126 -2.23 -7.20 2.37
C GLY A 126 -2.26 -5.89 1.58
N MET A 127 -2.92 -4.84 2.09
CA MET A 127 -2.82 -3.49 1.51
C MET A 127 -1.59 -2.71 1.97
N SER A 128 -0.81 -3.24 2.91
CA SER A 128 0.41 -2.59 3.40
C SER A 128 1.37 -2.33 2.22
N GLY A 129 1.82 -1.08 2.09
CA GLY A 129 2.60 -0.62 0.94
C GLY A 129 1.80 0.01 -0.20
N SER A 130 0.46 0.09 -0.09
CA SER A 130 -0.37 0.85 -1.03
C SER A 130 0.00 2.34 -0.99
N PRO A 131 0.45 2.97 -2.09
CA PRO A 131 0.87 4.36 -2.06
C PRO A 131 -0.32 5.29 -1.82
N ILE A 132 -0.08 6.30 -0.97
CA ILE A 132 -1.02 7.37 -0.66
C ILE A 132 -0.52 8.62 -1.37
N VAL A 133 -1.44 9.30 -2.07
CA VAL A 133 -1.15 10.48 -2.87
C VAL A 133 -2.05 11.62 -2.43
N GLN A 134 -1.44 12.78 -2.17
CA GLN A 134 -2.15 14.03 -1.90
C GLN A 134 -1.48 15.14 -2.70
N ASN A 135 -2.26 16.04 -3.29
CA ASN A 135 -1.75 17.17 -4.09
C ASN A 135 -0.76 16.75 -5.19
N GLY A 136 -0.98 15.57 -5.79
CA GLY A 136 -0.12 15.03 -6.84
C GLY A 136 1.24 14.49 -6.36
N LYS A 137 1.45 14.35 -5.04
CA LYS A 137 2.69 13.84 -4.44
C LYS A 137 2.44 12.56 -3.65
N ILE A 138 3.41 11.64 -3.64
CA ILE A 138 3.40 10.46 -2.74
C ILE A 138 3.81 10.92 -1.35
N ILE A 139 3.00 10.63 -0.34
CA ILE A 139 3.15 11.09 1.07
C ILE A 139 3.19 9.94 2.08
#